data_AF-A0A951XD89-F1
#
_entry.id   AF-A0A951XD89-F1
#
_cell.length_a   1.000
_cell.length_b   1.000
_cell.length_c   1.000
_cell.angle_alpha   90.00
_cell.angle_beta   90.00
_cell.angle_gamma   90.00
#
_symmetry.space_group_name_H-M   'P 1'
#
loop_
_entity.id
_entity.type
_entity.pdbx_description
1 polymer ?
#
loop_
_entity_poly.entity_id
_entity_poly.type
_entity_poly.pdbx_seq_one_letter_code
_entity_poly.pdbx_strand_id
1 'polypeptide(L)'
;NPRKPTRARFDIEYKKDAFASIRYDDDLGIIIIDHLISENNQPAKKYTYIPDGDYEGFKWERGKWVHIDKVFTFKLEDGQAPVEKPVREGKFDINPKKKKN
;
A
#
# COMPACT_ATOMS: atom_id res chain seq x y z
N ASN A 1 3.66 6.33 21.84
CA ASN A 1 2.77 6.89 20.81
C ASN A 1 1.44 7.26 21.46
N PRO A 2 1.09 8.55 21.64
CA PRO A 2 -0.19 8.92 22.25
C PRO A 2 -1.34 8.49 21.32
N ARG A 3 -2.29 7.69 21.85
CA ARG A 3 -3.46 7.25 21.08
C ARG A 3 -4.28 8.46 20.65
N LYS A 4 -4.57 8.59 19.35
CA LYS A 4 -5.46 9.64 18.83
C LYS A 4 -6.84 9.52 19.52
N PRO A 5 -7.51 10.64 19.86
CA PRO A 5 -8.82 10.61 20.51
C PRO A 5 -9.84 9.92 19.60
N THR A 6 -10.79 9.19 20.20
CA THR A 6 -11.92 8.60 19.47
C THR A 6 -12.74 9.71 18.81
N ARG A 7 -12.98 9.60 17.50
CA ARG A 7 -13.79 10.55 16.75
C ARG A 7 -15.06 9.87 16.25
N ALA A 8 -16.19 10.57 16.33
CA ALA A 8 -17.46 10.11 15.77
C ALA A 8 -17.58 10.38 14.26
N ARG A 9 -16.74 11.28 13.74
CA ARG A 9 -16.69 11.69 12.34
C ARG A 9 -15.25 11.73 11.84
N PHE A 10 -15.05 11.26 10.62
CA PHE A 10 -13.80 11.32 9.91
C PHE A 10 -14.07 11.83 8.49
N ASP A 11 -13.30 12.82 8.07
CA ASP A 11 -13.39 13.42 6.74
C ASP A 11 -11.97 13.54 6.18
N ILE A 12 -11.84 13.35 4.87
CA ILE A 12 -10.61 13.60 4.13
C ILE A 12 -10.81 14.79 3.18
N GLU A 13 -9.76 15.56 2.99
CA GLU A 13 -9.71 16.65 2.02
C GLU A 13 -8.44 16.45 1.19
N TYR A 14 -8.58 16.53 -0.13
CA TYR A 14 -7.53 16.23 -1.08
C TYR A 14 -7.67 17.09 -2.34
N LYS A 15 -6.61 17.14 -3.13
CA LYS A 15 -6.55 17.88 -4.39
C LYS A 15 -7.59 17.34 -5.37
N LYS A 16 -8.30 18.23 -6.06
CA LYS A 16 -9.36 17.88 -7.02
C LYS A 16 -8.94 16.82 -8.05
N ASP A 17 -7.70 16.92 -8.53
CA ASP A 17 -7.17 16.02 -9.57
C ASP A 17 -6.45 14.79 -9.00
N ALA A 18 -6.44 14.62 -7.66
CA ALA A 18 -5.92 13.44 -7.01
C ALA A 18 -7.03 12.40 -6.80
N PHE A 19 -6.65 11.13 -6.77
CA PHE A 19 -7.56 10.03 -6.50
C PHE A 19 -7.33 9.52 -5.07
N ALA A 20 -8.26 9.79 -4.16
CA ALA A 20 -8.24 9.27 -2.80
C ALA A 20 -9.50 8.45 -2.52
N SER A 21 -9.38 7.44 -1.67
CA SER A 21 -10.40 6.44 -1.43
C SER A 21 -10.56 6.11 0.06
N ILE A 22 -11.80 5.77 0.41
CA ILE A 22 -12.18 5.24 1.73
C ILE A 22 -13.00 3.98 1.44
N ARG A 23 -12.54 2.83 1.93
CA ARG A 23 -13.18 1.54 1.65
C ARG A 23 -13.18 0.67 2.90
N TYR A 24 -14.23 -0.12 3.11
CA TYR A 24 -14.21 -1.19 4.10
C TYR A 24 -13.72 -2.47 3.44
N ASP A 25 -12.79 -3.16 4.08
CA ASP A 25 -12.28 -4.45 3.67
C ASP A 25 -12.89 -5.52 4.59
N ASP A 26 -13.74 -6.38 4.03
CA ASP A 26 -14.48 -7.39 4.78
C ASP A 26 -13.56 -8.49 5.34
N ASP A 27 -12.48 -8.83 4.64
CA ASP A 27 -11.54 -9.89 5.05
C ASP A 27 -10.68 -9.44 6.22
N LEU A 28 -10.21 -8.19 6.19
CA LEU A 28 -9.40 -7.58 7.24
C LEU A 28 -10.24 -6.98 8.37
N GLY A 29 -11.52 -6.70 8.12
CA GLY A 29 -12.43 -6.06 9.07
C GLY A 29 -12.03 -4.62 9.41
N ILE A 30 -11.43 -3.90 8.46
CA ILE A 30 -10.90 -2.54 8.65
C ILE A 30 -11.44 -1.57 7.59
N ILE A 31 -11.54 -0.30 7.95
CA ILE A 31 -11.70 0.80 6.99
C ILE A 31 -10.30 1.18 6.52
N ILE A 32 -10.01 1.03 5.24
CA ILE A 32 -8.76 1.40 4.58
C ILE A 32 -8.93 2.78 3.94
N ILE A 33 -7.95 3.66 4.16
CA ILE A 33 -7.92 5.02 3.65
C ILE A 33 -6.53 5.30 3.09
N ASP A 34 -6.46 6.01 1.97
CA ASP A 34 -5.19 6.49 1.42
C ASP A 34 -4.49 7.43 2.42
N HIS A 35 -3.19 7.23 2.64
CA HIS A 35 -2.40 8.16 3.44
C HIS A 35 -2.11 9.41 2.61
N LEU A 36 -2.64 10.55 3.07
CA LEU A 36 -2.62 11.80 2.34
C LEU A 36 -1.53 12.75 2.85
N ILE A 37 -0.67 13.20 1.93
CA ILE A 37 0.42 14.14 2.22
C ILE A 37 0.30 15.40 1.38
N SER A 38 0.87 16.51 1.85
CA SER A 38 0.91 17.75 1.06
C SER A 38 1.91 17.64 -0.10
N GLU A 39 1.43 17.81 -1.33
CA GLU A 39 2.25 17.80 -2.55
C GLU A 39 3.36 18.88 -2.53
N ASN A 40 3.10 20.03 -1.91
CA ASN A 40 4.00 21.19 -1.89
C ASN A 40 4.55 21.52 -0.49
N ASN A 41 4.48 20.56 0.45
CA ASN A 41 4.94 20.72 1.83
C ASN A 41 4.27 21.89 2.58
N GLN A 42 3.01 22.18 2.26
CA GLN A 42 2.17 23.18 2.92
C GLN A 42 1.00 22.48 3.63
N PRO A 43 1.23 21.84 4.79
CA PRO A 43 0.22 21.00 5.47
C PRO A 43 -1.03 21.77 5.94
N ALA A 44 -0.96 23.09 6.03
CA ALA A 44 -2.13 23.93 6.31
C ALA A 44 -3.15 23.95 5.15
N LYS A 45 -2.73 23.58 3.93
CA LYS A 45 -3.54 23.61 2.71
C LYS A 45 -3.98 22.20 2.33
N LYS A 46 -5.01 21.69 3.00
CA LYS A 46 -5.49 20.33 2.80
C LYS A 46 -5.94 20.02 1.36
N TYR A 47 -6.44 21.01 0.62
CA TYR A 47 -6.72 20.89 -0.82
C TYR A 47 -5.49 20.60 -1.70
N THR A 48 -4.25 20.59 -1.17
CA THR A 48 -3.04 20.16 -1.91
C THR A 48 -2.67 18.72 -1.64
N TYR A 49 -3.48 18.01 -0.85
CA TYR A 49 -3.14 16.68 -0.40
C TYR A 49 -3.31 15.66 -1.54
N ILE A 50 -2.33 14.77 -1.63
CA ILE A 50 -2.30 13.65 -2.58
C ILE A 50 -1.98 12.35 -1.82
N PRO A 51 -2.43 11.19 -2.29
CA PRO A 51 -1.97 9.90 -1.77
C PRO A 51 -0.48 9.73 -1.97
N ASP A 52 0.22 9.18 -0.98
CA ASP A 52 1.65 8.82 -1.10
C ASP A 52 1.89 7.35 -1.48
N GLY A 53 0.82 6.56 -1.55
CA GLY A 53 0.86 5.13 -1.88
C GLY A 53 0.88 4.21 -0.66
N ASP A 54 1.02 4.74 0.57
CA ASP A 54 0.76 4.01 1.80
C ASP A 54 -0.74 4.09 2.19
N TYR A 55 -1.14 3.21 3.10
CA TYR A 55 -2.51 3.16 3.62
C TYR A 55 -2.53 3.30 5.14
N GLU A 56 -3.45 4.14 5.61
CA GLU A 56 -3.89 4.18 6.99
C GLU A 56 -5.27 3.55 7.13
N GLY A 57 -5.77 3.39 8.35
CA GLY A 57 -7.09 2.81 8.52
C GLY A 57 -7.70 2.92 9.89
N PHE A 58 -8.89 2.35 10.04
CA PHE A 58 -9.59 2.21 11.30
C PHE A 58 -10.05 0.78 11.51
N LYS A 59 -9.85 0.27 12.72
CA LYS A 59 -10.34 -1.04 13.14
C LYS A 59 -11.33 -0.89 14.28
N TRP A 60 -12.42 -1.66 14.24
CA TRP A 60 -13.39 -1.66 15.33
C TRP A 60 -12.88 -2.48 16.50
N GLU A 61 -12.56 -1.83 17.61
CA GLU A 61 -12.08 -2.49 18.82
C GLU A 61 -12.75 -1.89 20.05
N ARG A 62 -13.33 -2.75 20.90
CA ARG A 62 -13.94 -2.37 22.19
C ARG A 62 -14.99 -1.25 22.04
N GLY A 63 -15.84 -1.36 21.02
CA GLY A 63 -16.94 -0.43 20.78
C GLY A 63 -16.54 0.91 20.16
N LYS A 64 -15.35 1.01 19.57
CA LYS A 64 -14.89 2.23 18.90
C LYS A 64 -13.98 1.94 17.71
N TRP A 65 -13.96 2.87 16.76
CA TRP A 65 -12.96 2.90 15.69
C TRP A 65 -11.60 3.38 16.24
N VAL A 66 -10.59 2.52 16.14
CA VAL A 66 -9.20 2.80 16.53
C VAL A 66 -8.38 3.03 15.26
N HIS A 67 -7.70 4.18 15.18
CA HIS A 67 -6.86 4.54 14.03
C HIS A 67 -5.58 3.70 13.99
N ILE A 68 -5.20 3.29 12.79
CA ILE A 68 -4.00 2.52 12.44
C ILE A 68 -3.19 3.39 11.48
N ASP A 69 -2.01 3.86 11.90
CA ASP A 69 -1.19 4.76 11.09
C ASP A 69 -0.63 4.06 9.83
N LYS A 70 -0.40 2.75 9.86
CA LYS A 70 0.09 1.98 8.72
C LYS A 70 -0.55 0.59 8.69
N VAL A 71 -1.43 0.36 7.70
CA VAL A 71 -2.19 -0.89 7.56
C VAL A 71 -1.28 -2.04 7.12
N PHE A 72 -0.40 -1.79 6.16
CA PHE A 72 0.53 -2.80 5.63
C PHE A 72 1.95 -2.50 6.06
N THR A 73 2.53 -3.41 6.84
CA THR A 73 3.89 -3.28 7.38
C THR A 73 4.83 -4.35 6.82
N PHE A 74 4.56 -4.82 5.59
CA PHE A 74 5.33 -5.90 4.97
C PHE A 74 6.83 -5.54 4.98
N LYS A 75 7.58 -6.28 5.79
CA LYS A 75 9.04 -6.27 5.80
C LYS A 75 9.46 -7.61 5.24
N LEU A 76 10.15 -7.59 4.10
CA LEU A 76 10.95 -8.75 3.73
C LEU A 76 12.02 -8.92 4.79
N GLU A 77 12.09 -10.11 5.40
CA GLU A 77 13.27 -10.47 6.17
C GLU A 77 14.48 -10.52 5.21
N ASP A 78 15.65 -10.14 5.72
CA ASP A 78 16.88 -10.16 4.94
C ASP A 78 17.13 -11.59 4.41
N GLY A 79 17.20 -11.73 3.09
CA GLY A 79 17.34 -13.03 2.42
C GLY A 79 16.04 -13.72 1.94
N GLN A 80 14.85 -13.15 2.18
CA GLN A 80 13.57 -13.67 1.64
C GLN A 80 13.12 -13.01 0.32
N ALA A 81 14.01 -12.29 -0.38
CA ALA A 81 13.69 -11.80 -1.72
C ALA A 81 13.24 -12.99 -2.60
N PRO A 82 12.11 -12.88 -3.32
CA PRO A 82 11.67 -13.94 -4.22
C PRO A 82 12.78 -14.22 -5.24
N VAL A 83 13.51 -15.32 -5.05
CA VAL A 83 14.45 -15.82 -6.04
C VAL A 83 13.61 -16.40 -7.17
N GLU A 84 13.67 -15.77 -8.34
CA GLU A 84 13.11 -16.34 -9.56
C GLU A 84 13.68 -17.75 -9.73
N LYS A 85 12.85 -18.77 -9.62
CA LYS A 85 13.25 -20.11 -10.05
C LYS A 85 13.38 -20.02 -11.57
N PRO A 86 14.58 -20.18 -12.16
CA PRO A 86 14.70 -20.16 -13.61
C PRO A 86 13.77 -21.24 -14.16
N VAL A 87 12.89 -20.88 -15.10
CA VAL A 87 12.03 -21.81 -15.82
C VAL A 87 12.94 -22.69 -16.68
N ARG A 88 13.49 -23.75 -16.09
CA ARG A 88 14.14 -24.82 -16.81
C ARG A 88 13.14 -25.95 -16.95
N GLU A 89 12.25 -25.85 -17.93
CA GLU A 89 11.60 -27.04 -18.48
C GLU A 89 11.07 -26.73 -19.89
N GLY A 90 11.87 -27.10 -20.89
CA GLY A 90 11.58 -26.94 -22.31
C GLY A 90 12.87 -26.87 -23.12
N LYS A 91 13.40 -28.02 -23.52
CA LYS A 91 14.62 -28.20 -24.31
C LYS A 91 14.69 -27.19 -25.47
N PHE A 92 15.61 -26.23 -25.40
CA PHE A 92 16.15 -25.65 -26.61
C PHE A 92 17.20 -26.63 -27.15
N ASP A 93 16.75 -27.60 -27.96
CA ASP A 93 17.62 -28.46 -28.75
C ASP A 93 18.25 -27.61 -29.88
N ILE A 94 19.17 -26.71 -29.51
CA ILE A 94 20.04 -26.04 -30.48
C ILE A 94 21.11 -27.03 -30.93
N ASN A 95 20.76 -27.91 -31.86
CA ASN A 95 21.73 -28.78 -32.52
C ASN A 95 22.67 -27.92 -33.38
N PRO A 96 23.97 -27.77 -33.03
CA PRO A 96 24.88 -27.04 -33.89
C PRO A 96 25.18 -27.92 -35.09
N LYS A 97 24.47 -27.70 -36.21
CA LYS A 97 24.88 -28.25 -37.51
C LYS A 97 26.32 -27.81 -37.76
N LYS A 98 27.26 -28.76 -37.65
CA LYS A 98 28.65 -28.66 -38.10
C LYS A 98 28.66 -28.04 -39.50
N LYS A 99 29.20 -26.82 -39.63
CA LYS A 99 29.65 -26.30 -40.92
C LYS A 99 30.84 -27.15 -41.35
N LYS A 100 30.64 -27.98 -42.38
CA LYS A 100 31.71 -28.57 -43.17
C LYS A 100 32.39 -27.44 -43.94
N ASN A 101 33.68 -27.25 -43.71
CA ASN A 101 34.62 -26.80 -44.74
C ASN A 101 35.64 -27.92 -44.92
#